data_AF-A0A351XLX4-F1
#
_entry.id   AF-A0A351XLX4-F1
#
_cell.length_a   1.000
_cell.length_b   1.000
_cell.length_c   1.000
_cell.angle_alpha   90.00
_cell.angle_beta   90.00
_cell.angle_gamma   90.00
#
_symmetry.space_group_name_H-M   'P 1'
#
loop_
_entity.id
_entity.type
_entity.pdbx_description
1 polymer ?
#
loop_
_entity_poly.entity_id
_entity_poly.type
_entity_poly.pdbx_seq_one_letter_code
_entity_poly.pdbx_strand_id
1 'polypeptide(L)' 'YEGYIERQLRQVEQFKKLENKKIPVNINYDEVYSLRLEAKQKLKKLRPASVGQASRISGVSPADISVLLVYLEKN' A
#
# COMPACT_ATOMS: atom_id res chain seq x y z
N TYR A 1 -24.84 12.85 10.78
CA TYR A 1 -23.53 12.79 11.47
C TYR A 1 -23.05 11.35 11.66
N GLU A 2 -23.90 10.38 12.03
CA GLU A 2 -23.55 8.95 12.12
C GLU A 2 -22.86 8.37 10.87
N GLY A 3 -23.40 8.61 9.67
CA GLY A 3 -22.80 8.09 8.43
C GLY A 3 -21.38 8.60 8.13
N TYR A 4 -20.99 9.76 8.68
CA TYR A 4 -19.61 10.26 8.57
C TYR A 4 -18.67 9.50 9.50
N ILE A 5 -19.10 9.25 10.74
CA ILE A 5 -18.34 8.51 11.75
C ILE A 5 -18.11 7.07 11.28
N GLU A 6 -19.14 6.40 10.77
CA GLU A 6 -18.99 5.06 10.21
C GLU A 6 -17.99 5.00 9.04
N ARG A 7 -18.01 6.01 8.17
CA ARG A 7 -17.09 6.07 7.03
C ARG A 7 -15.63 6.27 7.47
N GLN A 8 -15.42 7.05 8.52
CA GLN A 8 -14.10 7.23 9.14
C GLN A 8 -13.65 5.93 9.81
N LEU A 9 -14.53 5.26 10.56
CA LEU A 9 -14.23 3.97 11.20
C LEU A 9 -13.86 2.90 10.17
N ARG A 10 -14.61 2.79 9.06
CA ARG A 10 -14.29 1.85 7.97
C ARG A 10 -12.94 2.14 7.34
N GLN A 11 -12.57 3.41 7.15
CA GLN A 11 -11.24 3.78 6.67
C GLN A 11 -10.15 3.38 7.67
N VAL A 12 -10.35 3.65 8.95
CA VAL A 12 -9.41 3.28 10.02
C VAL A 12 -9.21 1.76 10.07
N GLU A 13 -10.28 0.98 9.97
CA GLU A 13 -10.19 -0.48 9.92
C GLU A 13 -9.44 -0.99 8.69
N GLN A 14 -9.69 -0.40 7.52
CA GLN A 14 -8.92 -0.71 6.31
C GLN A 14 -7.44 -0.42 6.53
N PHE A 15 -7.09 0.77 7.05
CA PHE A 15 -5.70 1.14 7.34
C PHE A 15 -5.03 0.18 8.34
N LYS A 16 -5.74 -0.24 9.39
CA LYS A 16 -5.23 -1.22 10.35
C LYS A 16 -4.91 -2.58 9.71
N LYS A 17 -5.72 -3.02 8.74
CA LYS A 17 -5.42 -4.25 7.97
C LYS A 17 -4.14 -4.09 7.12
N LEU A 18 -3.85 -2.88 6.64
CA LEU A 18 -2.64 -2.59 5.84
C LEU A 18 -1.36 -2.55 6.67
N GLU A 19 -1.41 -2.04 7.90
CA GLU A 19 -0.24 -1.94 8.79
C GLU A 19 0.50 -3.26 8.97
N ASN A 20 -0.25 -4.36 9.09
CA ASN A 20 0.29 -5.69 9.37
C ASN A 20 0.60 -6.52 8.11
N LYS A 21 0.20 -6.06 6.92
CA LYS A 21 0.46 -6.80 5.68
C LYS A 21 1.92 -6.64 5.30
N LYS A 22 2.72 -7.70 5.48
CA LYS A 22 4.14 -7.71 5.15
C LYS A 22 4.36 -7.68 3.63
N ILE A 23 5.43 -7.01 3.23
CA ILE A 23 5.93 -7.03 1.86
C ILE A 23 7.11 -8.01 1.82
N PRO A 24 7.13 -9.01 0.91
CA PRO A 24 8.27 -9.91 0.74
C PRO A 24 9.57 -9.14 0.43
N VAL A 25 10.67 -9.54 1.07
CA VAL A 25 11.98 -8.86 0.90
C VAL A 25 12.49 -8.93 -0.53
N ASN A 26 12.15 -10.02 -1.23
CA ASN A 26 12.52 -10.30 -2.61
C ASN A 26 11.52 -9.75 -3.65
N ILE A 27 10.53 -8.94 -3.24
CA ILE A 27 9.58 -8.38 -4.19
C ILE A 27 10.31 -7.59 -5.29
N ASN A 28 9.90 -7.81 -6.53
CA ASN A 28 10.30 -6.99 -7.66
C ASN A 28 9.20 -5.99 -8.00
N TYR A 29 9.33 -4.75 -7.53
CA TYR A 29 8.34 -3.71 -7.80
C TYR A 29 8.22 -3.35 -9.29
N ASP A 30 9.20 -3.72 -10.13
CA ASP A 30 9.11 -3.50 -11.56
C ASP A 30 8.08 -4.41 -12.24
N GLU A 31 7.83 -5.61 -11.69
CA GLU A 31 6.81 -6.57 -12.16
C GLU A 31 5.38 -6.14 -11.81
N VAL A 32 5.21 -5.16 -10.93
CA VAL A 32 3.90 -4.61 -10.60
C VAL A 32 3.53 -3.56 -11.66
N TYR A 33 3.09 -4.01 -12.84
CA TYR A 33 2.90 -3.15 -14.02
C TYR A 33 2.02 -1.92 -13.79
N SER A 34 0.99 -2.01 -12.95
CA SER A 34 0.07 -0.90 -12.70
C SER A 34 0.56 0.10 -11.65
N LEU A 35 1.73 -0.10 -11.03
CA LEU A 35 2.32 0.92 -10.15
C LEU A 35 2.90 2.06 -10.98
N ARG A 36 2.66 3.29 -10.53
CA ARG A 36 3.29 4.47 -11.11
C ARG A 36 4.80 4.42 -10.98
N LEU A 37 5.50 5.01 -11.95
CA LEU A 37 6.96 5.03 -11.98
C LEU A 37 7.57 5.64 -10.71
N GLU A 38 7.01 6.76 -10.24
CA GLU A 38 7.45 7.40 -9.00
C GLU A 38 7.28 6.46 -7.79
N ALA A 39 6.12 5.82 -7.67
CA ALA A 39 5.86 4.86 -6.60
C ALA A 39 6.86 3.69 -6.66
N LYS A 40 7.10 3.10 -7.83
CA LYS A 40 8.12 2.05 -8.01
C LYS A 40 9.50 2.51 -7.56
N GLN A 41 9.93 3.70 -7.97
CA GLN A 41 11.23 4.26 -7.59
C GLN A 41 11.35 4.44 -6.08
N LYS A 42 10.32 5.01 -5.43
CA LYS A 42 10.29 5.24 -3.99
C LYS A 42 10.28 3.94 -3.21
N LEU A 43 9.46 2.95 -3.62
CA LEU A 43 9.37 1.64 -2.98
C LEU A 43 10.68 0.84 -3.12
N LYS A 44 11.31 0.86 -4.30
CA LYS A 44 12.63 0.24 -4.52
C LYS A 44 13.72 0.88 -3.66
N LYS A 45 13.68 2.21 -3.49
CA LYS A 45 14.66 2.95 -2.70
C LYS A 45 14.50 2.73 -1.19
N LEU A 46 13.26 2.79 -0.69
CA LEU A 46 12.97 2.77 0.74
C LEU A 46 12.72 1.36 1.30
N ARG A 47 12.40 0.38 0.44
CA ARG A 47 12.18 -1.03 0.78
C ARG A 47 11.30 -1.20 2.03
N PRO A 48 10.05 -0.71 2.03
CA PRO A 48 9.17 -0.83 3.19
C PRO A 48 8.91 -2.30 3.55
N ALA A 49 8.93 -2.62 4.83
CA ALA A 49 8.69 -3.97 5.35
C ALA A 49 7.18 -4.35 5.36
N SER A 50 6.30 -3.36 5.28
CA SER A 50 4.84 -3.56 5.25
C SER A 50 4.13 -2.58 4.34
N VAL A 51 2.90 -2.93 3.94
CA VAL A 51 2.04 -2.07 3.12
C VAL A 51 1.67 -0.79 3.87
N GLY A 52 1.47 -0.85 5.19
CA GLY A 52 1.26 0.35 6.00
C GLY A 52 2.48 1.28 6.03
N GLN A 53 3.69 0.74 6.04
CA GLN A 53 4.88 1.59 5.88
C GLN A 53 4.93 2.20 4.48
N ALA A 54 4.62 1.42 3.43
CA ALA A 54 4.56 1.89 2.06
C ALA A 54 3.55 3.04 1.88
N SER A 55 2.38 2.97 2.52
CA SER A 55 1.31 3.98 2.38
C SER A 55 1.65 5.34 2.98
N ARG A 56 2.65 5.41 3.87
CA ARG A 56 3.16 6.66 4.45
C ARG A 56 4.26 7.31 3.62
N ILE A 57 4.74 6.66 2.56
CA ILE A 57 5.80 7.20 1.72
C ILE A 57 5.23 8.31 0.84
N SER A 58 5.80 9.51 0.94
CA SER A 58 5.47 10.61 0.04
C SER A 58 5.78 10.24 -1.42
N GLY A 59 4.79 10.44 -2.30
CA GLY A 59 4.83 9.99 -3.70
C GLY A 59 4.25 8.58 -3.92
N VAL A 60 3.80 7.89 -2.87
CA VAL A 60 3.03 6.65 -2.97
C VAL A 60 1.58 6.96 -2.62
N SER A 61 0.69 6.86 -3.61
CA SER A 61 -0.72 7.21 -3.42
C SER A 61 -1.55 6.02 -2.88
N PRO A 62 -2.77 6.26 -2.38
CA PRO A 62 -3.71 5.19 -2.04
C PRO A 62 -3.99 4.23 -3.21
N ALA A 63 -4.02 4.72 -4.46
CA ALA A 63 -4.21 3.88 -5.63
C ALA A 63 -3.02 2.93 -5.87
N ASP A 64 -1.78 3.41 -5.66
CA ASP A 64 -0.57 2.58 -5.76
C ASP A 64 -0.58 1.47 -4.69
N ILE A 65 -1.06 1.78 -3.49
CA ILE A 65 -1.23 0.81 -2.41
C ILE A 65 -2.27 -0.26 -2.78
N SER A 66 -3.41 0.14 -3.34
CA SER A 66 -4.41 -0.82 -3.84
C SER A 66 -3.83 -1.76 -4.89
N VAL A 67 -3.04 -1.25 -5.83
CA VAL A 67 -2.36 -2.07 -6.84
C VAL A 67 -1.37 -3.04 -6.20
N LEU A 68 -0.54 -2.56 -5.27
CA LEU A 68 0.43 -3.39 -4.57
C LEU A 68 -0.24 -4.51 -3.78
N LEU A 69 -1.37 -4.24 -3.12
CA LEU A 69 -2.15 -5.25 -2.40
C LEU A 69 -2.66 -6.35 -3.33
N VAL A 70 -3.26 -5.98 -4.46
CA VAL A 70 -3.76 -6.96 -5.44
C VAL A 70 -2.62 -7.84 -5.96
N TYR A 71 -1.44 -7.27 -6.19
CA TYR A 71 -0.26 -8.04 -6.59
C TYR A 71 0.20 -9.02 -5.50
N LEU A 72 0.21 -8.59 -4.24
CA LEU A 72 0.58 -9.40 -3.06
C LEU A 72 -0.47 -10.46 -2.66
N GLU A 73 -1.68 -10.40 -3.22
CA GLU A 73 -2.70 -11.43 -3.04
C GLU A 73 -2.67 -12.49 -4.15
N LYS A 74 -2.08 -12.16 -5.29
CA LYS A 74 -1.99 -13.07 -6.45
C LYS A 74 -0.70 -13.91 -6.49
N ASN A 75 0.31 -13.55 -5.70
CA ASN A 75 1.63 -14.20 -5.64
C ASN A 75 2.06 -14.44 -4.19
#